data_AF-A0AAD6A983-F1
#
_entry.id   AF-A0AAD6A983-F1
#
_cell.length_a   1.000
_cell.length_b   1.000
_cell.length_c   1.000
_cell.angle_alpha   90.00
_cell.angle_beta   90.00
_cell.angle_gamma   90.00
#
_symmetry.space_group_name_H-M   'P 1'
#
loop_
_entity.id
_entity.type
_entity.pdbx_description
1 polymer ?
#
loop_
_entity_poly.entity_id
_entity_poly.type
_entity_poly.pdbx_seq_one_letter_code
_entity_poly.pdbx_strand_id
1 'polypeptide(L)'
;MLRMRYRSRTICLSLAFFTVFFHLLLVLVSLPINQQSCDPPLTPRTNILRELANKDQSSVGSDGPAEASTGRQASSKDARMDSRKDASKDTRGGFDPMDVSSVTERSLESDQRKMEALFDHPLYNMPGPPVPEEDRLLKVKPRVHSSDKSSQMWVSLSEEDNEDVRWNSSSDSHPPWLRFHLGISRWQLFAHRDQNMATLTQQIATQKVVSAVQKSGGTQLKLVMTFTNYGQALLKPMKQERDEETNYNLYYFSDFERHNAEIAAFHLDRVLGFRRIPPVVGRLVDVVEEIKDVTTDRKLARTFFTSPVGSVCFYGQCSYYCSTEHAVCGRPRLMEASLGVMLPDLSLAPRRTWRWETDPDYCSSVKKTPPYNKGTRLLDFMDMVILDFLMST
;
A
#
# COMPACT_ATOMS: atom_id res chain seq x y z
N MET A 1 -32.65 -77.41 25.74
CA MET A 1 -32.39 -76.59 24.52
C MET A 1 -33.24 -75.31 24.39
N LEU A 2 -34.25 -75.04 25.22
CA LEU A 2 -35.09 -73.82 25.10
C LEU A 2 -34.47 -72.51 25.64
N ARG A 3 -33.53 -72.59 26.62
CA ARG A 3 -32.98 -71.41 27.31
C ARG A 3 -31.89 -70.64 26.56
N MET A 4 -31.18 -71.27 25.61
CA MET A 4 -30.19 -70.60 24.75
C MET A 4 -30.83 -69.84 23.57
N ARG A 5 -31.96 -70.34 23.03
CA ARG A 5 -32.67 -69.69 21.92
C ARG A 5 -33.31 -68.35 22.32
N TYR A 6 -33.65 -68.16 23.60
CA TYR A 6 -34.26 -66.93 24.08
C TYR A 6 -33.25 -65.77 24.25
N ARG A 7 -32.02 -66.08 24.68
CA ARG A 7 -30.93 -65.08 24.82
C ARG A 7 -30.39 -64.59 23.48
N SER A 8 -30.32 -65.46 22.47
CA SER A 8 -29.86 -65.07 21.12
C SER A 8 -30.86 -64.15 20.41
N ARG A 9 -32.18 -64.34 20.63
CA ARG A 9 -33.22 -63.47 20.04
C ARG A 9 -33.23 -62.08 20.65
N THR A 10 -33.02 -61.93 21.96
CA THR A 10 -32.93 -60.60 22.60
C THR A 10 -31.69 -59.84 22.17
N ILE A 11 -30.55 -60.52 21.96
CA ILE A 11 -29.32 -59.89 21.47
C ILE A 11 -29.45 -59.46 20.00
N CYS A 12 -30.08 -60.26 19.13
CA CYS A 12 -30.33 -59.83 17.75
C CYS A 12 -31.34 -58.66 17.67
N LEU A 13 -32.36 -58.65 18.51
CA LEU A 13 -33.34 -57.56 18.57
C LEU A 13 -32.70 -56.25 19.07
N SER A 14 -31.82 -56.31 20.08
CA SER A 14 -31.11 -55.12 20.54
C SER A 14 -30.13 -54.61 19.49
N LEU A 15 -29.39 -55.48 18.81
CA LEU A 15 -28.49 -55.09 17.71
C LEU A 15 -29.26 -54.45 16.54
N ALA A 16 -30.41 -55.00 16.15
CA ALA A 16 -31.27 -54.42 15.12
C ALA A 16 -31.83 -53.05 15.54
N PHE A 17 -32.14 -52.87 16.82
CA PHE A 17 -32.60 -51.58 17.33
C PHE A 17 -31.49 -50.53 17.29
N PHE A 18 -30.27 -50.90 17.67
CA PHE A 18 -29.12 -49.99 17.60
C PHE A 18 -28.76 -49.62 16.16
N THR A 19 -28.80 -50.55 15.20
CA THR A 19 -28.51 -50.22 13.80
C THR A 19 -29.57 -49.30 13.19
N VAL A 20 -30.85 -49.53 13.47
CA VAL A 20 -31.93 -48.62 13.02
C VAL A 20 -31.78 -47.24 13.67
N PHE A 21 -31.45 -47.19 14.97
CA PHE A 21 -31.20 -45.92 15.68
C PHE A 21 -30.03 -45.14 15.07
N PHE A 22 -28.90 -45.80 14.79
CA PHE A 22 -27.76 -45.16 14.15
C PHE A 22 -28.06 -44.70 12.71
N HIS A 23 -28.84 -45.46 11.94
CA HIS A 23 -29.26 -45.03 10.61
C HIS A 23 -30.21 -43.83 10.65
N LEU A 24 -31.15 -43.78 11.60
CA LEU A 24 -32.03 -42.63 11.80
C LEU A 24 -31.24 -41.40 12.26
N LEU A 25 -30.24 -41.57 13.12
CA LEU A 25 -29.35 -40.49 13.55
C LEU A 25 -28.52 -39.95 12.37
N LEU A 26 -28.00 -40.84 11.51
CA LEU A 26 -27.29 -40.47 10.29
C LEU A 26 -28.20 -39.69 9.32
N VAL A 27 -29.45 -40.13 9.12
CA VAL A 27 -30.42 -39.43 8.27
C VAL A 27 -30.78 -38.05 8.84
N LEU A 28 -30.92 -37.93 10.16
CA LEU A 28 -31.20 -36.65 10.84
C LEU A 28 -30.01 -35.68 10.81
N VAL A 29 -28.78 -36.18 10.87
CA VAL A 29 -27.56 -35.36 10.71
C VAL A 29 -27.33 -34.99 9.23
N SER A 30 -27.92 -35.75 8.30
CA SER A 30 -27.80 -35.53 6.85
C SER A 30 -28.84 -34.54 6.26
N LEU A 31 -29.80 -34.04 7.05
CA LEU A 31 -30.75 -33.00 6.61
C LEU A 31 -30.85 -31.90 7.67
N PRO A 32 -30.48 -30.63 7.40
CA PRO A 32 -30.65 -29.93 6.12
C PRO A 32 -29.41 -29.17 5.63
N ILE A 33 -28.89 -29.54 4.46
CA ILE A 33 -28.25 -28.60 3.51
C ILE A 33 -29.03 -28.72 2.21
N ASN A 34 -30.28 -28.24 2.22
CA ASN A 34 -30.96 -27.87 0.99
C ASN A 34 -32.07 -26.87 1.30
N GLN A 35 -31.65 -25.62 1.42
CA GLN A 35 -32.48 -24.48 1.07
C GLN A 35 -31.61 -23.46 0.33
N GLN A 36 -31.06 -23.90 -0.81
CA GLN A 36 -30.67 -22.98 -1.87
C GLN A 36 -31.94 -22.64 -2.65
N SER A 37 -32.46 -21.43 -2.48
CA SER A 37 -33.15 -20.77 -3.58
C SER A 37 -32.06 -20.35 -4.57
N CYS A 38 -32.13 -20.94 -5.76
CA CYS A 38 -31.29 -20.61 -6.90
C CYS A 38 -31.74 -19.25 -7.47
N ASP A 39 -30.90 -18.22 -7.32
CA ASP A 39 -30.68 -17.29 -8.43
C ASP A 39 -29.37 -17.72 -9.12
N PRO A 40 -29.32 -17.82 -10.46
CA PRO A 40 -28.11 -18.25 -11.15
C PRO A 40 -26.99 -17.21 -11.00
N PRO A 41 -25.72 -17.64 -10.88
CA PRO A 41 -24.60 -16.69 -10.90
C PRO A 41 -24.50 -16.06 -12.30
N LEU A 42 -24.55 -14.73 -12.36
CA LEU A 42 -24.09 -14.00 -13.52
C LEU A 42 -22.62 -14.36 -13.76
N THR A 43 -22.33 -14.79 -14.99
CA THR A 43 -20.99 -15.16 -15.44
C THR A 43 -19.98 -14.03 -15.18
N PRO A 44 -18.74 -14.34 -14.73
CA PRO A 44 -17.71 -13.33 -14.56
C PRO A 44 -17.39 -12.73 -15.92
N ARG A 45 -17.73 -11.45 -16.13
CA ARG A 45 -17.44 -10.71 -17.35
C ARG A 45 -15.98 -10.24 -17.30
N THR A 46 -15.04 -11.18 -17.29
CA THR A 46 -13.58 -10.93 -17.32
C THR A 46 -13.09 -10.36 -18.65
N ASN A 47 -13.97 -10.20 -19.65
CA ASN A 47 -13.60 -9.66 -20.96
C ASN A 47 -13.65 -8.12 -21.05
N ILE A 48 -14.30 -7.41 -20.12
CA ILE A 48 -14.41 -5.94 -20.22
C ILE A 48 -13.07 -5.24 -19.90
N LEU A 49 -12.35 -5.71 -18.87
CA LEU A 49 -11.04 -5.13 -18.55
C LEU A 49 -9.98 -5.47 -19.59
N ARG A 50 -10.09 -6.63 -20.25
CA ARG A 50 -9.19 -7.03 -21.35
C ARG A 50 -9.50 -6.31 -22.66
N GLU A 51 -10.77 -5.99 -22.93
CA GLU A 51 -11.16 -5.14 -24.06
C GLU A 51 -10.78 -3.67 -23.85
N LEU A 52 -10.83 -3.16 -22.62
CA LEU A 52 -10.37 -1.79 -22.33
C LEU A 52 -8.84 -1.67 -22.43
N ALA A 53 -8.08 -2.69 -21.98
CA ALA A 53 -6.63 -2.72 -22.14
C ALA A 53 -6.16 -2.85 -23.61
N ASN A 54 -6.96 -3.50 -24.47
CA ASN A 54 -6.63 -3.66 -25.89
C ASN A 54 -7.11 -2.49 -26.77
N LYS A 55 -7.97 -1.59 -26.25
CA LYS A 55 -8.48 -0.45 -27.02
C LYS A 55 -7.49 0.70 -27.14
N ASP A 56 -6.51 0.77 -26.23
CA ASP A 56 -5.45 1.79 -26.27
C ASP A 56 -4.28 1.43 -27.22
N GLN A 57 -4.25 0.20 -27.77
CA GLN A 57 -3.21 -0.22 -28.72
C GLN A 57 -3.63 -0.18 -30.20
N SER A 58 -4.85 0.26 -30.53
CA SER A 58 -5.36 0.19 -31.92
C SER A 58 -6.13 1.44 -32.40
N SER A 59 -5.67 2.64 -32.04
CA SER A 59 -6.16 3.89 -32.67
C SER A 59 -5.03 4.72 -33.28
N VAL A 60 -4.40 4.18 -34.32
CA VAL A 60 -3.75 4.99 -35.36
C VAL A 60 -4.30 4.49 -36.70
N GLY A 61 -5.13 5.30 -37.35
CA GLY A 61 -5.69 4.97 -38.66
C GLY A 61 -6.78 5.95 -39.08
N SER A 62 -6.38 6.92 -39.89
CA SER A 62 -7.14 8.07 -40.40
C SER A 62 -8.41 7.73 -41.20
N ASP A 63 -9.35 8.69 -41.18
CA ASP A 63 -10.57 8.75 -41.98
C ASP A 63 -10.35 8.92 -43.50
N GLY A 64 -11.23 8.27 -44.29
CA GLY A 64 -11.75 8.73 -45.60
C GLY A 64 -11.39 7.88 -46.85
N PRO A 65 -12.22 7.91 -47.92
CA PRO A 65 -13.61 7.42 -47.96
C PRO A 65 -13.88 6.39 -49.10
N ALA A 66 -14.96 5.61 -48.90
CA ALA A 66 -15.86 4.92 -49.83
C ALA A 66 -15.38 4.45 -51.23
N GLU A 67 -15.46 3.14 -51.47
CA GLU A 67 -16.09 2.58 -52.68
C GLU A 67 -16.44 1.09 -52.53
N ALA A 68 -17.51 0.68 -53.20
CA ALA A 68 -18.18 -0.61 -53.08
C ALA A 68 -17.68 -1.64 -54.11
N SER A 69 -17.54 -2.92 -53.72
CA SER A 69 -17.92 -4.07 -54.57
C SER A 69 -17.64 -5.43 -53.90
N THR A 70 -18.72 -6.19 -53.70
CA THR A 70 -18.90 -7.64 -53.95
C THR A 70 -17.71 -8.61 -53.81
N GLY A 71 -17.80 -9.51 -52.83
CA GLY A 71 -18.14 -10.92 -53.06
C GLY A 71 -17.07 -11.93 -53.52
N ARG A 72 -16.85 -12.94 -52.65
CA ARG A 72 -16.42 -14.34 -52.91
C ARG A 72 -14.98 -14.56 -53.41
N GLN A 73 -14.30 -15.68 -53.18
CA GLN A 73 -14.30 -16.82 -52.24
C GLN A 73 -13.15 -17.71 -52.77
N ALA A 74 -12.41 -18.40 -51.88
CA ALA A 74 -11.50 -19.53 -52.15
C ALA A 74 -10.17 -19.19 -52.86
N SER A 75 -9.10 -20.00 -52.78
CA SER A 75 -8.59 -21.04 -51.87
C SER A 75 -7.42 -21.66 -52.64
N SER A 76 -6.27 -21.88 -51.96
CA SER A 76 -5.19 -22.81 -52.34
C SER A 76 -4.41 -22.45 -53.62
N LYS A 77 -3.16 -22.83 -53.87
CA LYS A 77 -2.06 -23.55 -53.20
C LYS A 77 -0.89 -23.49 -54.21
N ASP A 78 0.30 -23.90 -53.75
CA ASP A 78 1.47 -24.31 -54.56
C ASP A 78 2.31 -23.19 -55.20
N ALA A 79 3.63 -23.28 -55.39
CA ALA A 79 4.72 -24.08 -54.86
C ALA A 79 6.02 -23.54 -55.50
N ARG A 80 7.15 -23.68 -54.80
CA ARG A 80 8.55 -23.80 -55.32
C ARG A 80 9.23 -22.61 -56.04
N MET A 81 10.17 -22.01 -55.31
CA MET A 81 11.64 -22.06 -55.51
C MET A 81 12.20 -21.88 -56.93
N ASP A 82 12.90 -20.78 -57.18
CA ASP A 82 14.31 -20.83 -57.59
C ASP A 82 15.07 -19.49 -57.43
N SER A 83 16.38 -19.62 -57.46
CA SER A 83 17.46 -18.76 -56.96
C SER A 83 17.90 -17.67 -57.95
N ARG A 84 18.41 -16.52 -57.46
CA ARG A 84 19.67 -15.88 -57.94
C ARG A 84 20.02 -14.57 -57.21
N LYS A 85 21.34 -14.34 -57.14
CA LYS A 85 22.11 -13.34 -56.40
C LYS A 85 22.06 -11.92 -57.01
N ASP A 86 22.23 -10.90 -56.17
CA ASP A 86 23.40 -9.99 -56.10
C ASP A 86 23.06 -8.52 -55.76
N ALA A 87 24.01 -7.92 -55.03
CA ALA A 87 24.33 -6.48 -54.92
C ALA A 87 23.55 -5.57 -53.94
N SER A 88 24.17 -5.40 -52.77
CA SER A 88 24.46 -4.14 -52.06
C SER A 88 23.76 -2.85 -52.53
N LYS A 89 23.00 -2.23 -51.62
CA LYS A 89 23.01 -0.77 -51.49
C LYS A 89 22.81 -0.34 -50.03
N ASP A 90 23.93 0.12 -49.48
CA ASP A 90 24.11 0.84 -48.24
C ASP A 90 23.14 2.05 -48.18
N THR A 91 22.28 2.11 -47.16
CA THR A 91 21.58 3.34 -46.79
C THR A 91 21.55 3.44 -45.27
N ARG A 92 22.50 4.22 -44.73
CA ARG A 92 22.49 4.71 -43.36
C ARG A 92 21.22 5.53 -43.11
N GLY A 93 20.24 4.94 -42.45
CA GLY A 93 19.16 5.67 -41.79
C GLY A 93 19.62 6.03 -40.37
N GLY A 94 20.02 7.28 -40.16
CA GLY A 94 20.18 7.83 -38.82
C GLY A 94 18.82 7.85 -38.13
N PHE A 95 18.71 7.19 -36.98
CA PHE A 95 17.60 7.40 -36.06
C PHE A 95 17.90 8.70 -35.30
N ASP A 96 17.22 9.78 -35.68
CA ASP A 96 17.24 11.03 -34.92
C ASP A 96 16.57 10.80 -33.54
N PRO A 97 17.21 11.16 -32.42
CA PRO A 97 16.64 10.97 -31.07
C PRO A 97 15.49 11.94 -30.72
N MET A 98 14.95 12.68 -31.69
CA MET A 98 14.24 13.94 -31.43
C MET A 98 12.73 13.80 -31.19
N ASP A 99 12.14 12.59 -31.31
CA ASP A 99 10.68 12.42 -31.27
C ASP A 99 10.13 11.78 -29.97
N VAL A 100 10.99 11.16 -29.15
CA VAL A 100 10.54 10.48 -27.91
C VAL A 100 10.19 11.46 -26.79
N SER A 101 10.88 12.61 -26.70
CA SER A 101 10.60 13.64 -25.69
C SER A 101 9.28 14.37 -25.95
N SER A 102 8.95 14.62 -27.22
CA SER A 102 7.74 15.39 -27.58
C SER A 102 6.44 14.61 -27.32
N VAL A 103 6.49 13.29 -27.41
CA VAL A 103 5.35 12.39 -27.14
C VAL A 103 5.16 12.19 -25.64
N THR A 104 6.25 12.08 -24.88
CA THR A 104 6.19 11.97 -23.40
C THR A 104 5.69 13.25 -22.76
N GLU A 105 6.13 14.42 -23.24
CA GLU A 105 5.63 15.73 -22.75
C GLU A 105 4.13 15.91 -23.01
N ARG A 106 3.65 15.60 -24.22
CA ARG A 106 2.21 15.69 -24.56
C ARG A 106 1.35 14.73 -23.74
N SER A 107 1.86 13.53 -23.44
CA SER A 107 1.18 12.57 -22.55
C SER A 107 1.08 13.10 -21.11
N LEU A 108 2.16 13.67 -20.59
CA LEU A 108 2.21 14.26 -19.25
C LEU A 108 1.23 15.43 -19.09
N GLU A 109 1.15 16.31 -20.08
CA GLU A 109 0.17 17.41 -20.08
C GLU A 109 -1.28 16.91 -20.08
N SER A 110 -1.57 15.88 -20.88
CA SER A 110 -2.88 15.23 -20.90
C SER A 110 -3.24 14.64 -19.54
N ASP A 111 -2.31 13.92 -18.91
CA ASP A 111 -2.56 13.28 -17.62
C ASP A 111 -2.70 14.30 -16.49
N GLN A 112 -1.93 15.40 -16.52
CA GLN A 112 -2.11 16.51 -15.59
C GLN A 112 -3.51 17.12 -15.70
N ARG A 113 -4.00 17.36 -16.92
CA ARG A 113 -5.37 17.88 -17.14
C ARG A 113 -6.45 16.93 -16.64
N LYS A 114 -6.28 15.61 -16.79
CA LYS A 114 -7.22 14.63 -16.20
C LYS A 114 -7.24 14.72 -14.68
N MET A 115 -6.07 14.91 -14.08
CA MET A 115 -5.91 15.02 -12.64
C MET A 115 -6.53 16.31 -12.08
N GLU A 116 -6.34 17.43 -12.79
CA GLU A 116 -7.03 18.70 -12.52
C GLU A 116 -8.55 18.54 -12.64
N ALA A 117 -9.04 17.95 -13.73
CA ALA A 117 -10.47 17.68 -13.93
C ALA A 117 -11.07 16.78 -12.84
N LEU A 118 -10.33 15.78 -12.36
CA LEU A 118 -10.75 14.93 -11.24
C LEU A 118 -11.00 15.76 -9.98
N PHE A 119 -10.03 16.59 -9.59
CA PHE A 119 -10.13 17.39 -8.36
C PHE A 119 -11.05 18.61 -8.49
N ASP A 120 -11.37 19.05 -9.70
CA ASP A 120 -12.40 20.06 -9.95
C ASP A 120 -13.82 19.45 -10.03
N HIS A 121 -13.93 18.12 -10.12
CA HIS A 121 -15.23 17.46 -10.17
C HIS A 121 -16.06 17.73 -8.89
N PRO A 122 -17.39 17.95 -8.99
CA PRO A 122 -18.24 18.28 -7.84
C PRO A 122 -18.17 17.28 -6.67
N LEU A 123 -17.94 16.00 -6.95
CA LEU A 123 -17.79 14.97 -5.92
C LEU A 123 -16.57 15.19 -5.00
N TYR A 124 -15.49 15.81 -5.49
CA TYR A 124 -14.31 16.13 -4.68
C TYR A 124 -14.45 17.46 -3.93
N ASN A 125 -15.37 18.32 -4.35
CA ASN A 125 -15.63 19.63 -3.78
C ASN A 125 -16.96 19.69 -2.99
N MET A 126 -17.49 18.54 -2.58
CA MET A 126 -18.69 18.50 -1.73
C MET A 126 -18.40 19.21 -0.39
N PRO A 127 -19.24 20.16 0.04
CA PRO A 127 -19.02 20.86 1.30
C PRO A 127 -19.18 19.89 2.48
N GLY A 128 -18.07 19.64 3.18
CA GLY A 128 -18.08 18.91 4.44
C GLY A 128 -18.45 19.84 5.61
N PRO A 129 -18.95 19.29 6.73
CA PRO A 129 -19.13 20.07 7.95
C PRO A 129 -17.78 20.61 8.42
N PRO A 130 -17.73 21.83 8.99
CA PRO A 130 -16.49 22.37 9.56
C PRO A 130 -16.01 21.44 10.66
N VAL A 131 -14.70 21.15 10.70
CA VAL A 131 -14.11 20.26 11.71
C VAL A 131 -14.11 20.97 13.06
N PRO A 132 -14.90 20.49 14.05
CA PRO A 132 -14.92 21.08 15.37
C PRO A 132 -13.57 20.91 16.09
N GLU A 133 -13.28 21.74 17.10
CA GLU A 133 -12.00 21.68 17.82
C GLU A 133 -11.87 20.38 18.62
N GLU A 134 -12.97 19.80 19.08
CA GLU A 134 -13.04 18.48 19.73
C GLU A 134 -12.70 17.31 18.82
N ASP A 135 -12.82 17.49 17.51
CA ASP A 135 -12.49 16.47 16.51
C ASP A 135 -11.05 16.57 16.02
N ARG A 136 -10.26 17.56 16.48
CA ARG A 136 -8.83 17.62 16.23
C ARG A 136 -8.09 16.67 17.16
N LEU A 137 -7.13 15.92 16.60
CA LEU A 137 -6.35 14.95 17.36
C LEU A 137 -5.48 15.63 18.42
N LEU A 138 -4.78 16.69 18.03
CA LEU A 138 -3.91 17.47 18.90
C LEU A 138 -4.48 18.86 19.11
N LYS A 139 -4.42 19.35 20.36
CA LYS A 139 -4.89 20.69 20.73
C LYS A 139 -3.71 21.52 21.24
N VAL A 140 -3.54 22.71 20.68
CA VAL A 140 -2.53 23.67 21.14
C VAL A 140 -3.09 24.35 22.39
N LYS A 141 -2.48 24.13 23.55
CA LYS A 141 -2.84 24.90 24.75
C LYS A 141 -2.25 26.31 24.63
N PRO A 142 -3.06 27.39 24.65
CA PRO A 142 -2.51 28.73 24.77
C PRO A 142 -1.79 28.86 26.13
N ARG A 143 -0.66 29.57 26.16
CA ARG A 143 0.08 29.83 27.41
C ARG A 143 -0.81 30.63 28.36
N VAL A 144 -1.38 29.97 29.36
CA VAL A 144 -1.87 30.64 30.56
C VAL A 144 -0.65 30.91 31.43
N HIS A 145 -0.51 32.14 31.91
CA HIS A 145 0.56 32.52 32.84
C HIS A 145 0.60 31.53 34.04
N SER A 146 1.83 31.17 34.40
CA SER A 146 2.22 30.27 35.47
C SER A 146 1.44 30.44 36.79
N SER A 147 0.71 29.41 37.20
CA SER A 147 0.67 28.94 38.59
C SER A 147 0.10 27.52 38.61
N ASP A 148 0.98 26.53 38.61
CA ASP A 148 1.06 25.57 39.72
C ASP A 148 2.05 24.46 39.39
N LYS A 149 2.97 24.28 40.33
CA LYS A 149 4.00 23.24 40.31
C LYS A 149 3.33 21.87 40.27
N SER A 150 3.54 21.12 39.20
CA SER A 150 3.44 19.66 39.25
C SER A 150 4.73 19.07 38.68
N SER A 151 5.51 18.53 39.60
CA SER A 151 6.81 17.92 39.42
C SER A 151 6.69 16.57 38.74
N GLN A 152 6.91 16.52 37.42
CA GLN A 152 7.52 15.38 36.73
C GLN A 152 8.39 15.92 35.59
N MET A 153 9.65 16.16 35.95
CA MET A 153 10.71 16.70 35.11
C MET A 153 11.21 15.57 34.20
N TRP A 154 11.04 15.74 32.89
CA TRP A 154 11.71 14.92 31.88
C TRP A 154 13.19 15.25 31.92
N VAL A 155 14.02 14.32 32.41
CA VAL A 155 15.48 14.42 32.28
C VAL A 155 15.87 13.69 31.00
N SER A 156 16.03 14.45 29.92
CA SER A 156 16.75 14.01 28.73
C SER A 156 18.25 14.23 28.96
N LEU A 157 19.04 13.18 28.78
CA LEU A 157 20.49 13.21 28.80
C LEU A 157 21.04 13.95 27.57
N SER A 158 21.35 15.24 27.73
CA SER A 158 22.47 16.01 27.14
C SER A 158 22.17 17.49 27.34
N GLU A 159 22.59 18.01 28.49
CA GLU A 159 22.75 19.45 28.69
C GLU A 159 23.96 19.88 27.87
N GLU A 160 23.72 20.37 26.66
CA GLU A 160 24.46 21.44 25.98
C GLU A 160 23.88 21.55 24.56
N ASP A 161 23.31 22.72 24.26
CA ASP A 161 22.70 23.13 22.97
C ASP A 161 21.18 22.87 22.75
N ASN A 162 20.36 22.99 23.79
CA ASN A 162 18.93 23.29 23.60
C ASN A 162 18.74 24.80 23.42
N GLU A 163 18.84 25.30 22.18
CA GLU A 163 18.09 26.50 21.83
C GLU A 163 16.60 26.17 22.02
N ASP A 164 15.97 26.76 23.04
CA ASP A 164 14.55 26.63 23.33
C ASP A 164 13.73 26.99 22.08
N VAL A 165 13.30 25.99 21.30
CA VAL A 165 12.52 26.22 20.10
C VAL A 165 11.18 26.82 20.49
N ARG A 166 11.08 28.14 20.30
CA ARG A 166 9.96 28.99 20.69
C ARG A 166 8.77 28.77 19.74
N TRP A 167 7.99 27.72 19.98
CA TRP A 167 6.75 27.49 19.25
C TRP A 167 5.69 28.53 19.66
N ASN A 168 5.53 29.57 18.83
CA ASN A 168 4.49 30.57 19.01
C ASN A 168 3.10 30.03 18.57
N SER A 169 2.03 30.75 18.93
CA SER A 169 0.65 30.38 18.62
C SER A 169 0.22 30.65 17.16
N SER A 170 1.08 31.22 16.32
CA SER A 170 0.82 31.40 14.89
C SER A 170 1.23 30.13 14.12
N SER A 171 0.24 29.50 13.50
CA SER A 171 0.37 28.26 12.73
C SER A 171 1.37 28.34 11.58
N ASP A 172 1.63 29.54 11.06
CA ASP A 172 2.46 29.74 9.86
C ASP A 172 3.96 29.67 10.15
N SER A 173 4.35 29.77 11.43
CA SER A 173 5.75 29.62 11.87
C SER A 173 6.17 28.17 12.14
N HIS A 174 5.21 27.23 12.15
CA HIS A 174 5.48 25.84 12.47
C HIS A 174 6.07 25.09 11.27
N PRO A 175 6.98 24.12 11.50
CA PRO A 175 7.50 23.31 10.42
C PRO A 175 6.37 22.49 9.78
N PRO A 176 6.46 22.21 8.47
CA PRO A 176 5.42 21.48 7.73
C PRO A 176 4.94 20.18 8.39
N TRP A 177 5.83 19.41 9.01
CA TRP A 177 5.45 18.16 9.68
C TRP A 177 4.55 18.40 10.89
N LEU A 178 4.77 19.49 11.64
CA LEU A 178 3.97 19.85 12.82
C LEU A 178 2.61 20.38 12.39
N ARG A 179 2.55 21.19 11.32
CA ARG A 179 1.29 21.63 10.72
C ARG A 179 0.44 20.44 10.27
N PHE A 180 1.06 19.41 9.71
CA PHE A 180 0.38 18.15 9.39
C PHE A 180 -0.16 17.47 10.65
N HIS A 181 0.63 17.29 11.70
CA HIS A 181 0.17 16.69 12.96
C HIS A 181 -1.02 17.44 13.58
N LEU A 182 -0.97 18.78 13.59
CA LEU A 182 -2.05 19.64 14.10
C LEU A 182 -3.30 19.66 13.19
N GLY A 183 -3.14 19.32 11.91
CA GLY A 183 -4.22 19.21 10.94
C GLY A 183 -5.01 17.89 11.01
N ILE A 184 -4.48 16.86 11.69
CA ILE A 184 -5.15 15.56 11.82
C ILE A 184 -6.46 15.72 12.60
N SER A 185 -7.53 15.20 12.02
CA SER A 185 -8.87 15.21 12.59
C SER A 185 -9.46 13.81 12.70
N ARG A 186 -10.62 13.69 13.34
CA ARG A 186 -11.41 12.45 13.42
C ARG A 186 -11.67 11.82 12.05
N TRP A 187 -11.81 12.66 11.01
CA TRP A 187 -12.37 12.24 9.72
C TRP A 187 -11.31 12.05 8.62
N GLN A 188 -10.14 12.67 8.76
CA GLN A 188 -9.09 12.66 7.74
C GLN A 188 -7.73 13.01 8.33
N LEU A 189 -6.65 12.47 7.73
CA LEU A 189 -5.28 12.81 8.11
C LEU A 189 -4.85 14.19 7.59
N PHE A 190 -5.36 14.60 6.44
CA PHE A 190 -5.09 15.89 5.82
C PHE A 190 -6.32 16.36 5.04
N ALA A 191 -6.41 17.66 4.77
CA ALA A 191 -7.53 18.23 4.02
C ALA A 191 -7.39 17.97 2.51
N HIS A 192 -8.53 17.93 1.80
CA HIS A 192 -8.53 17.78 0.34
C HIS A 192 -7.68 18.85 -0.38
N ARG A 193 -7.83 20.12 0.02
CA ARG A 193 -7.01 21.26 -0.45
C ARG A 193 -6.07 21.75 0.65
N ASP A 194 -5.20 20.86 1.13
CA ASP A 194 -4.20 21.20 2.15
C ASP A 194 -3.03 21.99 1.55
N GLN A 195 -2.91 23.26 1.93
CA GLN A 195 -1.83 24.15 1.52
C GLN A 195 -0.45 23.69 2.05
N ASN A 196 -0.41 22.90 3.12
CA ASN A 196 0.82 22.40 3.70
C ASN A 196 1.38 21.19 2.93
N MET A 197 0.56 20.49 2.12
CA MET A 197 0.93 19.23 1.50
C MET A 197 2.18 19.33 0.62
N ALA A 198 2.21 20.32 -0.29
CA ALA A 198 3.34 20.51 -1.21
C ALA A 198 4.64 20.83 -0.46
N THR A 199 4.57 21.69 0.55
CA THR A 199 5.73 22.06 1.37
C THR A 199 6.23 20.87 2.19
N LEU A 200 5.31 20.08 2.75
CA LEU A 200 5.64 18.89 3.53
C LEU A 200 6.32 17.82 2.67
N THR A 201 5.76 17.49 1.49
CA THR A 201 6.33 16.48 0.59
C THR A 201 7.68 16.93 0.06
N GLN A 202 7.84 18.21 -0.30
CA GLN A 202 9.13 18.76 -0.68
C GLN A 202 10.15 18.68 0.46
N GLN A 203 9.75 19.05 1.69
CA GLN A 203 10.63 18.97 2.85
C GLN A 203 11.15 17.54 3.05
N ILE A 204 10.29 16.52 3.10
CA ILE A 204 10.78 15.15 3.32
C ILE A 204 11.62 14.62 2.15
N ALA A 205 11.37 15.11 0.92
CA ALA A 205 12.16 14.73 -0.24
C ALA A 205 13.59 15.32 -0.22
N THR A 206 13.79 16.53 0.30
CA THR A 206 15.07 17.26 0.14
C THR A 206 15.78 17.61 1.44
N GLN A 207 15.10 17.62 2.57
CA GLN A 207 15.67 18.09 3.83
C GLN A 207 16.85 17.19 4.26
N LYS A 208 17.89 17.81 4.79
CA LYS A 208 19.07 17.11 5.32
C LYS A 208 18.68 16.17 6.47
N VAL A 209 19.11 14.92 6.36
CA VAL A 209 19.02 13.92 7.43
C VAL A 209 20.16 14.15 8.43
N VAL A 210 19.82 14.13 9.73
CA VAL A 210 20.80 14.29 10.82
C VAL A 210 20.92 13.05 11.70
N SER A 211 19.97 12.13 11.62
CA SER A 211 20.01 10.85 12.32
C SER A 211 19.18 9.82 11.57
N ALA A 212 19.70 8.60 11.51
CA ALA A 212 19.03 7.44 10.95
C ALA A 212 19.16 6.28 11.95
N VAL A 213 18.05 5.70 12.38
CA VAL A 213 18.04 4.57 13.32
C VAL A 213 17.11 3.48 12.84
N GLN A 214 17.39 2.22 13.15
CA GLN A 214 16.50 1.16 12.73
C GLN A 214 15.27 1.07 13.63
N LYS A 215 14.08 0.94 13.04
CA LYS A 215 12.87 0.70 13.82
C LYS A 215 12.94 -0.67 14.51
N SER A 216 12.72 -0.69 15.83
CA SER A 216 12.67 -1.92 16.61
C SER A 216 11.39 -2.74 16.36
N GLY A 217 11.52 -4.07 16.47
CA GLY A 217 10.40 -5.01 16.39
C GLY A 217 9.69 -5.07 15.03
N GLY A 218 10.36 -4.65 13.94
CA GLY A 218 9.81 -4.72 12.58
C GLY A 218 10.01 -6.09 11.93
N THR A 219 9.06 -6.49 11.10
CA THR A 219 9.15 -7.70 10.26
C THR A 219 10.29 -7.58 9.25
N GLN A 220 10.33 -6.46 8.53
CA GLN A 220 11.35 -6.14 7.52
C GLN A 220 12.11 -4.85 7.88
N LEU A 221 13.19 -4.59 7.14
CA LEU A 221 14.06 -3.43 7.32
C LEU A 221 13.30 -2.11 7.12
N LYS A 222 13.27 -1.27 8.15
CA LYS A 222 12.72 0.09 8.12
C LYS A 222 13.59 0.99 8.99
N LEU A 223 13.89 2.19 8.49
CA LEU A 223 14.65 3.18 9.25
C LEU A 223 13.76 4.36 9.63
N VAL A 224 14.02 4.94 10.79
CA VAL A 224 13.45 6.23 11.19
C VAL A 224 14.50 7.28 10.89
N MET A 225 14.18 8.16 9.95
CA MET A 225 15.03 9.27 9.51
C MET A 225 14.59 10.52 10.26
N THR A 226 15.52 11.21 10.91
CA THR A 226 15.27 12.49 11.59
C THR A 226 15.94 13.61 10.80
N PHE A 227 15.20 14.69 10.57
CA PHE A 227 15.66 15.86 9.82
C PHE A 227 16.11 17.00 10.76
N THR A 228 16.80 18.00 10.21
CA THR A 228 17.30 19.16 10.99
C THR A 228 16.21 19.94 11.73
N ASN A 229 14.95 19.87 11.29
CA ASN A 229 13.82 20.54 11.95
C ASN A 229 13.03 19.61 12.89
N TYR A 230 13.67 18.55 13.39
CA TYR A 230 13.13 17.52 14.29
C TYR A 230 12.00 16.66 13.70
N GLY A 231 11.58 16.93 12.46
CA GLY A 231 10.63 16.08 11.76
C GLY A 231 11.20 14.69 11.53
N GLN A 232 10.34 13.69 11.50
CA GLN A 232 10.73 12.30 11.26
C GLN A 232 9.96 11.68 10.10
N ALA A 233 10.62 10.79 9.37
CA ALA A 233 10.03 9.98 8.32
C ALA A 233 10.46 8.51 8.46
N LEU A 234 9.56 7.60 8.11
CA LEU A 234 9.83 6.18 7.99
C LEU A 234 10.36 5.90 6.58
N LEU A 235 11.60 5.41 6.51
CA LEU A 235 12.25 4.97 5.29
C LEU A 235 12.01 3.48 5.06
N LYS A 236 11.53 3.13 3.85
CA LYS A 236 11.60 1.77 3.32
C LYS A 236 12.50 1.77 2.09
N PRO A 237 13.60 0.99 2.08
CA PRO A 237 14.51 0.95 0.95
C PRO A 237 13.92 0.15 -0.21
N MET A 238 14.44 0.37 -1.40
CA MET A 238 14.20 -0.51 -2.54
C MET A 238 14.74 -1.92 -2.25
N LYS A 239 13.84 -2.91 -2.30
CA LYS A 239 14.15 -4.34 -2.12
C LYS A 239 14.01 -5.17 -3.39
N GLN A 240 13.29 -4.65 -4.37
CA GLN A 240 12.89 -5.37 -5.58
C GLN A 240 12.86 -4.40 -6.75
N GLU A 241 13.22 -4.85 -7.95
CA GLU A 241 13.17 -4.05 -9.17
C GLU A 241 11.72 -3.75 -9.61
N ARG A 242 11.55 -2.82 -10.54
CA ARG A 242 10.23 -2.31 -10.94
C ARG A 242 9.43 -3.33 -11.76
N ASP A 243 10.12 -4.13 -12.57
CA ASP A 243 9.58 -5.13 -13.48
C ASP A 243 9.47 -6.53 -12.85
N GLU A 244 9.98 -6.69 -11.63
CA GLU A 244 9.89 -7.97 -10.92
C GLU A 244 8.54 -8.11 -10.20
N GLU A 245 7.89 -9.26 -10.41
CA GLU A 245 6.67 -9.65 -9.71
C GLU A 245 6.96 -10.55 -8.50
N THR A 246 6.06 -10.57 -7.52
CA THR A 246 6.16 -11.51 -6.40
C THR A 246 5.96 -12.92 -6.94
N ASN A 247 6.85 -13.85 -6.56
CA ASN A 247 6.74 -15.24 -6.98
C ASN A 247 5.42 -15.84 -6.48
N TYR A 248 4.61 -16.40 -7.39
CA TYR A 248 3.28 -16.95 -7.09
C TYR A 248 3.29 -18.13 -6.09
N ASN A 249 4.45 -18.74 -5.84
CA ASN A 249 4.61 -19.80 -4.82
C ASN A 249 4.86 -19.25 -3.42
N LEU A 250 5.10 -17.94 -3.26
CA LEU A 250 5.29 -17.31 -1.97
C LEU A 250 3.94 -17.04 -1.31
N TYR A 251 3.85 -17.33 -0.02
CA TYR A 251 2.73 -16.86 0.80
C TYR A 251 2.81 -15.34 0.98
N TYR A 252 1.65 -14.70 1.18
CA TYR A 252 1.53 -13.24 1.36
C TYR A 252 2.41 -12.69 2.49
N PHE A 253 2.65 -13.44 3.57
CA PHE A 253 3.50 -13.00 4.69
C PHE A 253 5.00 -13.04 4.39
N SER A 254 5.39 -13.66 3.26
CA SER A 254 6.76 -13.70 2.75
C SER A 254 7.00 -12.67 1.65
N ASP A 255 6.00 -11.85 1.31
CA ASP A 255 6.17 -10.84 0.28
C ASP A 255 7.09 -9.70 0.75
N PHE A 256 7.77 -9.03 -0.18
CA PHE A 256 8.65 -7.92 0.14
C PHE A 256 7.86 -6.64 0.40
N GLU A 257 8.22 -5.91 1.45
CA GLU A 257 7.72 -4.54 1.62
C GLU A 257 8.47 -3.60 0.67
N ARG A 258 7.78 -3.13 -0.38
CA ARG A 258 8.37 -2.30 -1.44
C ARG A 258 8.12 -0.82 -1.20
N HIS A 259 9.11 0.01 -1.51
CA HIS A 259 8.98 1.47 -1.46
C HIS A 259 7.96 2.01 -2.48
N ASN A 260 7.87 1.37 -3.66
CA ASN A 260 6.88 1.73 -4.69
C ASN A 260 5.45 1.64 -4.17
N ALA A 261 5.14 0.59 -3.41
CA ALA A 261 3.81 0.38 -2.85
C ALA A 261 3.44 1.50 -1.87
N GLU A 262 4.36 1.94 -1.01
CA GLU A 262 4.12 3.04 -0.06
C GLU A 262 3.78 4.36 -0.77
N ILE A 263 4.53 4.68 -1.83
CA ILE A 263 4.33 5.91 -2.60
C ILE A 263 2.99 5.82 -3.36
N ALA A 264 2.76 4.73 -4.08
CA ALA A 264 1.54 4.52 -4.85
C ALA A 264 0.29 4.50 -3.96
N ALA A 265 0.36 3.88 -2.77
CA ALA A 265 -0.72 3.82 -1.81
C ALA A 265 -1.17 5.21 -1.39
N PHE A 266 -0.23 6.09 -1.02
CA PHE A 266 -0.54 7.47 -0.66
C PHE A 266 -1.27 8.22 -1.78
N HIS A 267 -0.80 8.08 -3.02
CA HIS A 267 -1.43 8.74 -4.16
C HIS A 267 -2.80 8.12 -4.49
N LEU A 268 -2.96 6.80 -4.41
CA LEU A 268 -4.23 6.12 -4.63
C LEU A 268 -5.27 6.49 -3.56
N ASP A 269 -4.90 6.48 -2.28
CA ASP A 269 -5.74 6.93 -1.15
C ASP A 269 -6.21 8.39 -1.36
N ARG A 270 -5.33 9.25 -1.86
CA ARG A 270 -5.66 10.65 -2.19
C ARG A 270 -6.60 10.75 -3.39
N VAL A 271 -6.37 9.97 -4.45
CA VAL A 271 -7.22 9.92 -5.65
C VAL A 271 -8.59 9.37 -5.30
N LEU A 272 -8.71 8.35 -4.48
CA LEU A 272 -10.00 7.82 -4.02
C LEU A 272 -10.72 8.75 -3.04
N GLY A 273 -10.04 9.78 -2.53
CA GLY A 273 -10.61 10.76 -1.61
C GLY A 273 -10.72 10.26 -0.18
N PHE A 274 -10.01 9.18 0.18
CA PHE A 274 -10.02 8.59 1.53
C PHE A 274 -9.20 9.43 2.53
N ARG A 275 -7.98 9.86 2.15
CA ARG A 275 -7.08 10.70 2.96
C ARG A 275 -6.72 10.05 4.31
N ARG A 276 -6.39 8.75 4.28
CA ARG A 276 -6.09 7.91 5.44
C ARG A 276 -4.65 7.37 5.46
N ILE A 277 -3.87 7.59 4.41
CA ILE A 277 -2.44 7.23 4.36
C ILE A 277 -1.60 8.49 4.61
N PRO A 278 -0.58 8.45 5.50
CA PRO A 278 0.30 9.60 5.70
C PRO A 278 1.05 9.96 4.40
N PRO A 279 1.45 11.22 4.18
CA PRO A 279 2.20 11.60 2.98
C PRO A 279 3.48 10.78 2.81
N VAL A 280 3.69 10.26 1.60
CA VAL A 280 4.87 9.47 1.23
C VAL A 280 5.48 10.04 -0.06
N VAL A 281 6.81 10.13 -0.12
CA VAL A 281 7.55 10.51 -1.34
C VAL A 281 8.66 9.50 -1.64
N GLY A 282 9.09 9.46 -2.90
CA GLY A 282 10.36 8.84 -3.28
C GLY A 282 11.54 9.78 -3.04
N ARG A 283 12.68 9.21 -2.63
CA ARG A 283 13.95 9.94 -2.49
C ARG A 283 15.12 9.02 -2.85
N LEU A 284 16.13 9.59 -3.53
CA LEU A 284 17.45 8.98 -3.63
C LEU A 284 18.25 9.36 -2.38
N VAL A 285 18.61 8.36 -1.58
CA VAL A 285 19.29 8.54 -0.30
C VAL A 285 20.75 8.12 -0.46
N ASP A 286 21.68 8.97 -0.07
CA ASP A 286 23.09 8.57 0.02
C ASP A 286 23.29 7.66 1.24
N VAL A 287 23.57 6.38 0.98
CA VAL A 287 23.70 5.35 2.03
C VAL A 287 24.82 5.69 3.03
N VAL A 288 25.85 6.40 2.60
CA VAL A 288 26.98 6.76 3.47
C VAL A 288 26.65 8.01 4.27
N GLU A 289 26.35 9.11 3.59
CA GLU A 289 26.17 10.43 4.22
C GLU A 289 24.88 10.55 5.01
N GLU A 290 23.80 9.91 4.55
CA GLU A 290 22.47 10.08 5.15
C GLU A 290 22.05 8.91 6.03
N ILE A 291 22.83 7.82 6.07
CA ILE A 291 22.53 6.67 6.93
C ILE A 291 23.75 6.26 7.75
N LYS A 292 24.83 5.80 7.10
CA LYS A 292 25.99 5.21 7.79
C LYS A 292 26.68 6.20 8.75
N ASP A 293 26.91 7.42 8.30
CA ASP A 293 27.72 8.39 9.03
C ASP A 293 26.91 9.18 10.08
N VAL A 294 25.58 9.15 9.99
CA VAL A 294 24.65 9.83 10.91
C VAL A 294 23.94 8.87 11.87
N THR A 295 24.16 7.56 11.76
CA THR A 295 23.51 6.59 12.65
C THR A 295 24.21 6.49 14.00
N THR A 296 23.45 6.60 15.08
CA THR A 296 23.88 6.28 16.44
C THR A 296 23.52 4.84 16.85
N ASP A 297 22.78 4.13 16.00
CA ASP A 297 22.36 2.75 16.24
C ASP A 297 23.51 1.78 15.97
N ARG A 298 24.13 1.29 17.04
CA ARG A 298 25.23 0.31 16.96
C ARG A 298 24.85 -0.99 16.27
N LYS A 299 23.57 -1.40 16.30
CA LYS A 299 23.13 -2.64 15.63
C LYS A 299 23.13 -2.42 14.12
N LEU A 300 22.55 -1.33 13.67
CA LEU A 300 22.54 -0.93 12.26
C LEU A 300 23.96 -0.70 11.74
N ALA A 301 24.77 0.08 12.47
CA ALA A 301 26.13 0.47 12.09
C ALA A 301 27.06 -0.73 11.80
N ARG A 302 26.86 -1.86 12.48
CA ARG A 302 27.67 -3.08 12.30
C ARG A 302 27.33 -3.87 11.04
N THR A 303 26.22 -3.55 10.37
CA THR A 303 25.75 -4.30 9.19
C THR A 303 26.23 -3.73 7.87
N PHE A 304 26.95 -2.60 7.90
CA PHE A 304 27.49 -1.98 6.69
C PHE A 304 28.71 -2.74 6.17
N PHE A 305 28.77 -2.92 4.87
CA PHE A 305 29.91 -3.50 4.16
C PHE A 305 29.99 -2.99 2.72
N THR A 306 31.16 -3.15 2.10
CA THR A 306 31.35 -2.86 0.67
C THR A 306 31.17 -4.14 -0.12
N SER A 307 30.33 -4.11 -1.15
CA SER A 307 30.11 -5.25 -2.04
C SER A 307 31.34 -5.52 -2.94
N PRO A 308 31.44 -6.71 -3.56
CA PRO A 308 32.53 -7.01 -4.50
C PRO A 308 32.63 -6.05 -5.69
N VAL A 309 31.54 -5.34 -6.02
CA VAL A 309 31.48 -4.34 -7.11
C VAL A 309 31.63 -2.90 -6.61
N GLY A 310 32.01 -2.71 -5.35
CA GLY A 310 32.33 -1.40 -4.78
C GLY A 310 31.14 -0.58 -4.28
N SER A 311 29.92 -1.12 -4.29
CA SER A 311 28.74 -0.46 -3.70
C SER A 311 28.75 -0.55 -2.17
N VAL A 312 28.23 0.47 -1.50
CA VAL A 312 28.00 0.41 -0.04
C VAL A 312 26.64 -0.23 0.23
N CYS A 313 26.64 -1.26 1.06
CA CYS A 313 25.47 -2.07 1.38
C CYS A 313 25.27 -2.17 2.89
N PHE A 314 24.03 -2.45 3.31
CA PHE A 314 23.69 -2.81 4.68
C PHE A 314 22.42 -3.67 4.72
N TYR A 315 22.22 -4.43 5.80
CA TYR A 315 21.05 -5.31 5.93
C TYR A 315 20.27 -5.11 7.24
N GLY A 316 20.82 -4.41 8.23
CA GLY A 316 20.15 -4.18 9.52
C GLY A 316 19.85 -5.45 10.31
N GLN A 317 18.88 -5.39 11.22
CA GLN A 317 18.51 -6.46 12.15
C GLN A 317 16.99 -6.56 12.35
N CYS A 318 16.31 -7.27 11.46
CA CYS A 318 14.87 -7.54 11.51
C CYS A 318 14.60 -9.05 11.40
N SER A 319 13.34 -9.48 11.48
CA SER A 319 13.02 -10.92 11.46
C SER A 319 13.04 -11.55 10.07
N TYR A 320 12.68 -10.81 9.02
CA TYR A 320 12.65 -11.29 7.63
C TYR A 320 13.59 -10.48 6.75
N TYR A 321 14.43 -11.17 5.98
CA TYR A 321 15.26 -10.56 4.94
C TYR A 321 16.21 -9.47 5.47
N CYS A 322 16.84 -9.71 6.62
CA CYS A 322 17.89 -8.88 7.22
C CYS A 322 19.17 -9.72 7.45
N SER A 323 19.76 -10.18 6.34
CA SER A 323 21.02 -10.92 6.28
C SER A 323 21.87 -10.39 5.12
N THR A 324 23.15 -10.74 5.05
CA THR A 324 24.05 -10.30 3.97
C THR A 324 23.53 -10.64 2.57
N GLU A 325 22.83 -11.77 2.42
CA GLU A 325 22.25 -12.20 1.13
C GLU A 325 21.03 -11.37 0.70
N HIS A 326 20.41 -10.63 1.63
CA HIS A 326 19.26 -9.74 1.39
C HIS A 326 19.62 -8.27 1.67
N ALA A 327 20.90 -7.92 1.59
CA ALA A 327 21.37 -6.56 1.83
C ALA A 327 20.83 -5.59 0.78
N VAL A 328 20.51 -4.38 1.22
CA VAL A 328 20.18 -3.27 0.33
C VAL A 328 21.45 -2.47 0.06
N CYS A 329 21.63 -2.07 -1.21
CA CYS A 329 22.88 -1.48 -1.69
C CYS A 329 22.62 -0.20 -2.46
N GLY A 330 23.54 0.76 -2.34
CA GLY A 330 23.59 1.90 -3.24
C GLY A 330 24.10 1.53 -4.64
N ARG A 331 23.86 2.43 -5.60
CA ARG A 331 24.38 2.33 -6.98
C ARG A 331 25.24 3.55 -7.35
N PRO A 332 26.53 3.60 -6.94
CA PRO A 332 27.18 2.80 -5.90
C PRO A 332 26.89 3.30 -4.47
N ARG A 333 26.45 4.55 -4.32
CA ARG A 333 26.11 5.18 -3.02
C ARG A 333 24.64 5.56 -2.88
N LEU A 334 23.99 5.96 -3.97
CA LEU A 334 22.59 6.36 -3.95
C LEU A 334 21.68 5.13 -3.97
N MET A 335 20.70 5.11 -3.08
CA MET A 335 19.68 4.07 -2.99
C MET A 335 18.30 4.70 -3.09
N GLU A 336 17.44 4.12 -3.92
CA GLU A 336 16.04 4.53 -3.98
C GLU A 336 15.28 4.07 -2.74
N ALA A 337 14.45 4.94 -2.18
CA ALA A 337 13.62 4.63 -1.02
C ALA A 337 12.34 5.46 -1.00
N SER A 338 11.36 4.99 -0.23
CA SER A 338 10.17 5.77 0.14
C SER A 338 10.35 6.38 1.51
N LEU A 339 9.96 7.63 1.67
CA LEU A 339 9.89 8.33 2.95
C LEU A 339 8.44 8.70 3.27
N GLY A 340 7.88 8.02 4.27
CA GLY A 340 6.54 8.33 4.79
C GLY A 340 6.63 9.20 6.05
N VAL A 341 5.88 10.28 6.13
CA VAL A 341 5.85 11.16 7.31
C VAL A 341 5.43 10.36 8.54
N MET A 342 6.19 10.49 9.64
CA MET A 342 5.82 9.84 10.90
C MET A 342 4.55 10.47 11.47
N LEU A 343 3.61 9.62 11.87
CA LEU A 343 2.45 10.03 12.66
C LEU A 343 2.88 10.49 14.07
N PRO A 344 2.03 11.24 14.79
CA PRO A 344 2.29 11.60 16.18
C PRO A 344 2.64 10.40 17.05
N ASP A 345 3.46 10.64 18.07
CA ASP A 345 3.93 9.61 18.99
C ASP A 345 2.75 8.91 19.68
N LEU A 346 2.90 7.61 19.96
CA LEU A 346 1.85 6.80 20.56
C LEU A 346 1.47 7.26 21.98
N SER A 347 2.37 7.93 22.71
CA SER A 347 2.08 8.55 24.00
C SER A 347 1.06 9.70 23.89
N LEU A 348 1.00 10.35 22.72
CA LEU A 348 0.05 11.42 22.42
C LEU A 348 -1.22 10.87 21.73
N ALA A 349 -1.07 9.84 20.89
CA ALA A 349 -2.13 9.28 20.08
C ALA A 349 -2.07 7.73 20.04
N PRO A 350 -2.71 7.03 21.00
CA PRO A 350 -2.68 5.57 21.05
C PRO A 350 -3.48 4.93 19.90
N ARG A 351 -2.99 3.80 19.38
CA ARG A 351 -3.58 3.07 18.23
C ARG A 351 -4.23 1.77 18.69
N ARG A 352 -5.27 1.32 17.96
CA ARG A 352 -5.96 0.04 18.19
C ARG A 352 -5.79 -0.89 16.99
N THR A 353 -5.52 -2.16 17.26
CA THR A 353 -5.36 -3.23 16.25
C THR A 353 -6.53 -4.21 16.32
N TRP A 354 -6.86 -4.87 15.19
CA TRP A 354 -7.99 -5.80 15.09
C TRP A 354 -7.57 -7.13 14.48
N ARG A 355 -8.37 -8.17 14.70
CA ARG A 355 -8.17 -9.52 14.15
C ARG A 355 -9.32 -9.87 13.23
N TRP A 356 -9.04 -10.66 12.20
CA TRP A 356 -10.01 -11.18 11.25
C TRP A 356 -10.29 -12.66 11.53
N GLU A 357 -11.42 -13.17 11.03
CA GLU A 357 -11.89 -14.54 11.23
C GLU A 357 -12.50 -15.12 9.94
N THR A 358 -12.44 -16.44 9.78
CA THR A 358 -12.70 -17.17 8.52
C THR A 358 -14.15 -17.61 8.29
N ASP A 359 -15.10 -17.23 9.16
CA ASP A 359 -16.47 -17.72 9.08
C ASP A 359 -17.25 -17.04 7.91
N PRO A 360 -17.86 -17.79 6.98
CA PRO A 360 -18.63 -17.22 5.88
C PRO A 360 -19.85 -16.39 6.32
N ASP A 361 -20.45 -16.68 7.48
CA ASP A 361 -21.56 -15.91 8.06
C ASP A 361 -21.08 -14.80 9.02
N TYR A 362 -19.77 -14.62 9.14
CA TYR A 362 -19.15 -13.71 10.10
C TYR A 362 -19.63 -12.27 9.96
N CYS A 363 -19.93 -11.81 8.74
CA CYS A 363 -20.41 -10.45 8.50
C CYS A 363 -21.71 -10.14 9.28
N SER A 364 -22.61 -11.12 9.39
CA SER A 364 -23.87 -10.98 10.14
C SER A 364 -23.62 -10.79 11.63
N SER A 365 -22.59 -11.45 12.16
CA SER A 365 -22.13 -11.30 13.54
C SER A 365 -21.41 -9.97 13.75
N VAL A 366 -20.47 -9.60 12.88
CA VAL A 366 -19.71 -8.34 12.94
C VAL A 366 -20.64 -7.13 12.96
N LYS A 367 -21.69 -7.11 12.13
CA LYS A 367 -22.70 -6.04 12.12
C LYS A 367 -23.37 -5.80 13.48
N LYS A 368 -23.40 -6.82 14.36
CA LYS A 368 -23.99 -6.75 15.70
C LYS A 368 -22.93 -6.51 16.79
N THR A 369 -21.66 -6.74 16.49
CA THR A 369 -20.54 -6.66 17.43
C THR A 369 -20.02 -5.22 17.55
N PRO A 370 -19.95 -4.64 18.77
CA PRO A 370 -19.21 -3.40 18.99
C PRO A 370 -17.70 -3.56 18.66
N PRO A 371 -17.05 -2.57 18.02
CA PRO A 371 -17.56 -1.25 17.66
C PRO A 371 -18.21 -1.16 16.26
N TYR A 372 -18.29 -2.25 15.50
CA TYR A 372 -18.76 -2.26 14.10
C TYR A 372 -20.27 -2.04 13.95
N ASN A 373 -21.03 -2.26 15.03
CA ASN A 373 -22.48 -2.04 15.07
C ASN A 373 -22.91 -0.57 15.26
N LYS A 374 -21.98 0.38 15.30
CA LYS A 374 -22.25 1.81 15.54
C LYS A 374 -21.42 2.72 14.62
N GLY A 375 -22.03 3.84 14.22
CA GLY A 375 -21.36 4.89 13.46
C GLY A 375 -20.86 4.43 12.08
N THR A 376 -19.74 4.99 11.64
CA THR A 376 -19.14 4.73 10.31
C THR A 376 -18.20 3.54 10.30
N ARG A 377 -17.91 2.90 11.46
CA ARG A 377 -16.79 1.97 11.61
C ARG A 377 -16.78 0.82 10.60
N LEU A 378 -17.94 0.22 10.30
CA LEU A 378 -18.03 -0.84 9.31
C LEU A 378 -17.79 -0.33 7.88
N LEU A 379 -18.26 0.87 7.56
CA LEU A 379 -18.01 1.51 6.26
C LEU A 379 -16.54 1.90 6.11
N ASP A 380 -15.92 2.42 7.18
CA ASP A 380 -14.49 2.73 7.21
C ASP A 380 -13.64 1.47 6.92
N PHE A 381 -14.08 0.31 7.41
CA PHE A 381 -13.46 -0.98 7.10
C PHE A 381 -13.67 -1.40 5.64
N MET A 382 -14.84 -1.15 5.05
CA MET A 382 -15.08 -1.45 3.63
C MET A 382 -14.18 -0.62 2.72
N ASP A 383 -14.02 0.68 2.99
CA ASP A 383 -13.09 1.55 2.25
C ASP A 383 -11.64 1.02 2.31
N MET A 384 -11.21 0.55 3.48
CA MET A 384 -9.89 -0.06 3.68
C MET A 384 -9.74 -1.32 2.82
N VAL A 385 -10.72 -2.21 2.83
CA VAL A 385 -10.69 -3.45 2.03
C VAL A 385 -10.70 -3.15 0.52
N ILE A 386 -11.43 -2.13 0.06
CA ILE A 386 -11.41 -1.70 -1.35
C ILE A 386 -10.03 -1.20 -1.74
N LEU A 387 -9.41 -0.37 -0.89
CA LEU A 387 -8.05 0.13 -1.12
C LEU A 387 -7.04 -1.01 -1.18
N ASP A 388 -7.07 -1.91 -0.19
CA ASP A 388 -6.19 -3.08 -0.10
C ASP A 388 -6.36 -3.98 -1.33
N PHE A 389 -7.59 -4.21 -1.77
CA PHE A 389 -7.88 -4.99 -2.98
C PHE A 389 -7.30 -4.34 -4.25
N LEU A 390 -7.44 -3.03 -4.42
CA LEU A 390 -6.88 -2.31 -5.58
C LEU A 390 -5.34 -2.34 -5.59
N MET A 391 -4.72 -2.44 -4.42
CA MET A 391 -3.27 -2.55 -4.26
C MET A 391 -2.77 -3.99 -4.25
N SER A 392 -3.67 -4.97 -4.11
CA SER A 392 -3.34 -6.37 -3.84
C SER A 392 -2.50 -6.58 -2.57
N THR A 393 -2.84 -5.86 -1.48
CA THR A 393 -2.12 -5.85 -0.19
C THR A 393 -2.88 -6.44 0.98
#